data_AF-B0DIS5-F1
#
_entry.id   AF-B0DIS5-F1
#
_cell.length_a   1.000
_cell.length_b   1.000
_cell.length_c   1.000
_cell.angle_alpha   90.00
_cell.angle_beta   90.00
_cell.angle_gamma   90.00
#
_symmetry.space_group_name_H-M   'P 1'
#
loop_
_entity.id
_entity.type
_entity.pdbx_description
1 polymer ?
#
loop_
_entity_poly.entity_id
_entity_poly.type
_entity_poly.pdbx_seq_one_letter_code
_entity_poly.pdbx_strand_id
1 'polypeptide(L)'
;MVSSTAPYGTWSSPITAQAITKGANGIADVLVDVITSEVYRVENRPSEAGRNVLVHTKLNKDVVGEGWNVRTGVQEYGGLAAVIHAGVIYFSHLPDGRSNMRGAGKSDGLYQYSLFDIGPYTRLQCYSLHYVEFIFSSIAYQWKLSRLSESQWVLL
;
A
#
# COMPACT_ATOMS: atom_id res chain seq x y z
N MET A 1 6.84 -41.33 24.27
CA MET A 1 7.12 -40.22 25.20
C MET A 1 6.25 -40.42 26.42
N VAL A 2 6.81 -40.31 27.62
CA VAL A 2 6.06 -40.49 28.87
C VAL A 2 5.37 -39.17 29.20
N SER A 3 4.06 -39.20 29.41
CA SER A 3 3.28 -38.04 29.85
C SER A 3 3.62 -37.74 31.31
N SER A 4 3.99 -36.50 31.60
CA SER A 4 4.30 -36.02 32.96
C SER A 4 3.23 -35.04 33.40
N THR A 5 2.64 -35.27 34.57
CA THR A 5 1.74 -34.30 35.22
C THR A 5 2.55 -33.14 35.78
N ALA A 6 2.15 -31.90 35.49
CA ALA A 6 2.73 -30.70 36.09
C ALA A 6 1.65 -29.62 36.29
N PRO A 7 1.82 -28.69 37.26
CA PRO A 7 0.92 -27.57 37.47
C PRO A 7 0.71 -26.72 36.21
N TYR A 8 -0.47 -26.11 36.08
CA TYR A 8 -0.76 -25.19 34.98
C TYR A 8 0.29 -24.08 34.87
N GLY A 9 0.77 -23.82 33.65
CA GLY A 9 1.79 -22.80 33.36
C GLY A 9 3.24 -23.24 33.56
N THR A 10 3.50 -24.48 34.03
CA THR A 10 4.87 -24.98 34.27
C THR A 10 5.33 -26.02 33.25
N TRP A 11 4.53 -26.27 32.20
CA TRP A 11 4.91 -27.18 31.13
C TRP A 11 6.10 -26.63 30.36
N SER A 12 7.11 -27.47 30.17
CA SER A 12 8.23 -27.14 29.30
C SER A 12 7.70 -26.97 27.88
N SER A 13 7.82 -25.74 27.35
CA SER A 13 7.40 -25.40 25.99
C SER A 13 8.64 -25.27 25.09
N PRO A 14 8.65 -25.91 23.91
CA PRO A 14 9.68 -25.66 22.90
C PRO A 14 9.53 -24.29 22.22
N ILE A 15 8.39 -23.61 22.42
CA ILE A 15 8.10 -22.29 21.84
C ILE A 15 8.70 -21.21 22.75
N THR A 16 9.82 -20.64 22.34
CA THR A 16 10.48 -19.55 23.07
C THR A 16 9.83 -18.20 22.77
N ALA A 17 9.99 -17.22 23.67
CA ALA A 17 9.55 -15.85 23.41
C ALA A 17 10.18 -15.29 22.11
N GLN A 18 11.46 -15.60 21.86
CA GLN A 18 12.15 -15.26 20.62
C GLN A 18 11.52 -15.91 19.39
N ALA A 19 11.04 -17.14 19.49
CA ALA A 19 10.38 -17.82 18.36
C ALA A 19 9.07 -17.11 17.95
N ILE A 20 8.37 -16.50 18.90
CA ILE A 20 7.12 -15.76 18.65
C ILE A 20 7.42 -14.33 18.17
N THR A 21 8.50 -13.71 18.65
CA THR A 21 8.88 -12.34 18.27
C THR A 21 9.80 -12.26 17.05
N LYS A 22 10.28 -13.41 16.53
CA LYS A 22 10.97 -13.49 15.25
C LYS A 22 9.97 -13.07 14.17
N GLY A 23 9.95 -11.78 13.87
CA GLY A 23 8.94 -11.15 13.02
C GLY A 23 8.71 -11.93 11.75
N ALA A 24 7.55 -12.56 11.65
CA ALA A 24 7.10 -13.14 10.41
C ALA A 24 6.49 -12.03 9.56
N ASN A 25 6.78 -12.03 8.26
CA ASN A 25 6.09 -11.14 7.36
C ASN A 25 4.61 -11.55 7.31
N GLY A 26 3.73 -10.59 7.60
CA GLY A 26 2.28 -10.79 7.51
C GLY A 26 1.74 -10.23 6.20
N ILE A 27 0.71 -10.85 5.63
CA ILE A 27 -0.04 -10.27 4.51
C ILE A 27 -1.12 -9.38 5.09
N ALA A 28 -1.04 -8.08 4.82
CA ALA A 28 -2.00 -7.08 5.29
C ALA A 28 -3.15 -6.86 4.29
N ASP A 29 -2.87 -6.97 2.99
CA ASP A 29 -3.86 -6.75 1.93
C ASP A 29 -3.44 -7.46 0.63
N VAL A 30 -4.41 -7.72 -0.26
CA VAL A 30 -4.19 -8.32 -1.60
C VAL A 30 -4.90 -7.48 -2.65
N LEU A 31 -4.16 -7.08 -3.68
CA LEU A 31 -4.64 -6.22 -4.75
C LEU A 31 -4.51 -6.93 -6.08
N VAL A 32 -5.51 -6.75 -6.95
CA VAL A 32 -5.52 -7.32 -8.29
C VAL A 32 -5.72 -6.18 -9.28
N ASP A 33 -4.82 -6.06 -10.25
CA ASP A 33 -5.05 -5.20 -11.40
C ASP A 33 -5.95 -5.93 -12.39
N VAL A 34 -7.19 -5.47 -12.53
CA VAL A 34 -8.17 -6.08 -13.43
C VAL A 34 -7.79 -5.97 -14.91
N ILE A 35 -6.93 -5.02 -15.28
CA ILE A 35 -6.52 -4.81 -16.67
C ILE A 35 -5.37 -5.77 -17.04
N THR A 36 -4.36 -5.89 -16.18
CA THR A 36 -3.20 -6.74 -16.45
C THR A 36 -3.35 -8.15 -15.87
N SER A 37 -4.36 -8.39 -15.03
CA SER A 37 -4.56 -9.62 -14.25
C SER A 37 -3.38 -9.98 -13.33
N GLU A 38 -2.57 -8.98 -12.96
CA GLU A 38 -1.43 -9.17 -12.05
C GLU A 38 -1.88 -9.00 -10.59
N VAL A 39 -1.27 -9.80 -9.71
CA VAL A 39 -1.60 -9.83 -8.29
C VAL A 39 -0.46 -9.23 -7.48
N TYR A 40 -0.84 -8.41 -6.53
CA TYR A 40 0.04 -7.73 -5.59
C TYR A 40 -0.44 -7.98 -4.17
N ARG A 41 0.45 -7.83 -3.20
CA ARG A 41 0.12 -7.93 -1.79
C ARG A 41 0.84 -6.85 -1.00
N VAL A 42 0.21 -6.39 0.07
CA VAL A 42 0.86 -5.54 1.07
C VAL A 42 1.40 -6.46 2.15
N GLU A 43 2.71 -6.45 2.36
CA GLU A 43 3.37 -7.20 3.42
C GLU A 43 3.73 -6.28 4.58
N ASN A 44 3.35 -6.66 5.80
CA ASN A 44 3.93 -6.07 7.01
C ASN A 44 5.29 -6.72 7.28
N ARG A 45 6.32 -5.89 7.46
CA ARG A 45 7.69 -6.35 7.74
C ARG A 45 8.16 -5.86 9.11
N PRO A 46 7.95 -6.64 10.19
CA PRO A 46 8.38 -6.25 11.52
C PRO A 46 9.90 -6.01 11.62
N SER A 47 10.69 -6.75 10.85
CA SER A 47 12.15 -6.60 10.78
C SER A 47 12.62 -5.29 10.12
N GLU A 48 11.74 -4.60 9.38
CA GLU A 48 12.04 -3.36 8.67
C GLU A 48 11.31 -2.17 9.32
N ALA A 49 11.51 -2.01 10.63
CA ALA A 49 10.85 -0.98 11.45
C ALA A 49 9.30 -1.02 11.38
N GLY A 50 8.72 -2.20 11.10
CA GLY A 50 7.27 -2.39 11.04
C GLY A 50 6.59 -1.74 9.83
N ARG A 51 7.35 -1.40 8.77
CA ARG A 51 6.78 -0.82 7.56
C ARG A 51 5.94 -1.83 6.77
N ASN A 52 4.98 -1.31 6.01
CA ASN A 52 4.24 -2.07 5.02
C ASN A 52 4.83 -1.88 3.62
N VAL A 53 4.92 -2.96 2.85
CA VAL A 53 5.58 -2.99 1.54
C VAL A 53 4.62 -3.54 0.50
N LEU A 54 4.47 -2.85 -0.63
CA LEU A 54 3.75 -3.40 -1.77
C LEU A 54 4.68 -4.35 -2.55
N VAL A 55 4.26 -5.59 -2.69
CA VAL A 55 5.03 -6.67 -3.33
C VAL A 55 4.25 -7.23 -4.51
N HIS A 56 4.91 -7.41 -5.64
CA HIS A 56 4.36 -8.11 -6.79
C HIS A 56 4.38 -9.61 -6.51
N THR A 57 3.21 -10.26 -6.46
CA THR A 57 3.06 -11.63 -5.92
C THR A 57 3.82 -12.66 -6.74
N LYS A 58 3.69 -12.64 -8.07
CA LYS A 58 4.36 -13.59 -8.97
C LYS A 58 5.89 -13.45 -8.99
N LEU A 59 6.38 -12.20 -9.01
CA LEU A 59 7.82 -11.92 -9.07
C LEU A 59 8.49 -11.96 -7.69
N ASN A 60 7.70 -11.90 -6.62
CA ASN A 60 8.17 -11.77 -5.24
C ASN A 60 9.15 -10.59 -5.07
N LYS A 61 8.79 -9.44 -5.65
CA LYS A 61 9.64 -8.24 -5.68
C LYS A 61 8.90 -7.04 -5.12
N ASP A 62 9.63 -6.22 -4.39
CA ASP A 62 9.17 -4.93 -3.87
C ASP A 62 8.87 -3.99 -5.04
N VAL A 63 7.66 -3.44 -5.02
CA VAL A 63 7.16 -2.54 -6.05
C VAL A 63 7.54 -1.09 -5.73
N VAL A 64 7.71 -0.77 -4.46
CA VAL A 64 8.20 0.52 -4.00
C VAL A 64 9.52 0.31 -3.29
N GLY A 65 10.46 1.25 -3.46
CA GLY A 65 11.81 1.12 -2.93
C GLY A 65 11.87 1.10 -1.40
N GLU A 66 13.10 0.94 -0.89
CA GLU A 66 13.39 1.10 0.54
C GLU A 66 13.01 2.49 1.03
N GLY A 67 12.59 2.60 2.30
CA GLY A 67 12.12 3.84 2.91
C GLY A 67 10.62 4.13 2.73
N TRP A 68 9.95 3.45 1.78
CA TRP A 68 8.50 3.60 1.61
C TRP A 68 7.72 2.69 2.56
N ASN A 69 6.75 3.28 3.24
CA ASN A 69 5.79 2.61 4.12
C ASN A 69 4.36 2.76 3.56
N VAL A 70 3.88 1.72 2.89
CA VAL A 70 2.57 1.64 2.21
C VAL A 70 1.46 1.38 3.23
N ARG A 71 1.10 2.43 3.98
CA ARG A 71 0.12 2.36 5.06
C ARG A 71 -0.62 3.70 5.18
N THR A 72 -1.87 3.63 5.60
CA THR A 72 -2.69 4.79 5.93
C THR A 72 -2.92 4.87 7.43
N GLY A 73 -3.23 6.07 7.93
CA GLY A 73 -3.76 6.31 9.28
C GLY A 73 -5.26 6.57 9.29
N VAL A 74 -6.01 6.13 8.28
CA VAL A 74 -7.46 6.35 8.22
C VAL A 74 -8.11 5.76 9.47
N GLN A 75 -8.86 6.59 10.22
CA GLN A 75 -9.45 6.22 11.51
C GLN A 75 -8.45 5.66 12.54
N GLU A 76 -7.16 5.97 12.41
CA GLU A 76 -6.05 5.41 13.22
C GLU A 76 -5.82 3.89 13.07
N TYR A 77 -6.76 3.15 12.46
CA TYR A 77 -6.63 1.74 12.10
C TYR A 77 -5.92 1.53 10.76
N GLY A 78 -6.04 2.50 9.85
CA GLY A 78 -5.58 2.40 8.47
C GLY A 78 -6.66 1.85 7.53
N GLY A 79 -6.24 1.16 6.48
CA GLY A 79 -7.10 0.67 5.40
C GLY A 79 -6.49 0.92 4.03
N LEU A 80 -7.05 0.24 3.03
CA LEU A 80 -6.76 0.28 1.58
C LEU A 80 -5.63 1.26 1.20
N ALA A 81 -4.39 0.82 1.43
CA ALA A 81 -3.21 1.69 1.38
C ALA A 81 -2.64 1.86 -0.02
N ALA A 82 -3.13 1.08 -0.98
CA ALA A 82 -2.77 1.17 -2.39
C ALA A 82 -3.95 0.78 -3.30
N VAL A 83 -3.91 1.24 -4.54
CA VAL A 83 -4.78 0.78 -5.63
C VAL A 83 -3.95 0.69 -6.90
N ILE A 84 -4.26 -0.28 -7.75
CA ILE A 84 -3.50 -0.56 -8.98
C ILE A 84 -4.47 -0.65 -10.14
N HIS A 85 -4.14 0.02 -11.24
CA HIS A 85 -4.94 0.00 -12.45
C HIS A 85 -4.09 0.22 -13.69
N ALA A 86 -4.20 -0.69 -14.66
CA ALA A 86 -3.44 -0.65 -15.91
C ALA A 86 -1.92 -0.47 -15.67
N GLY A 87 -1.39 -1.16 -14.66
CA GLY A 87 0.01 -1.12 -14.23
C GLY A 87 0.41 0.12 -13.44
N VAL A 88 -0.48 1.10 -13.25
CA VAL A 88 -0.21 2.30 -12.45
C VAL A 88 -0.60 2.03 -11.00
N ILE A 89 0.34 2.26 -10.09
CA ILE A 89 0.13 2.09 -8.65
C ILE A 89 -0.05 3.45 -8.00
N TYR A 90 -1.10 3.59 -7.20
CA TYR A 90 -1.30 4.71 -6.29
C TYR A 90 -1.24 4.19 -4.86
N PHE A 91 -0.54 4.87 -3.97
CA PHE A 91 -0.38 4.41 -2.59
C PHE A 91 -0.17 5.56 -1.60
N SER A 92 -0.53 5.34 -0.35
CA SER A 92 -0.26 6.28 0.74
C SER A 92 1.05 5.96 1.44
N HIS A 93 1.83 6.99 1.74
CA HIS A 93 3.03 6.88 2.55
C HIS A 93 2.73 7.38 3.98
N LEU A 94 2.86 6.50 4.97
CA LEU A 94 2.42 6.85 6.34
C LEU A 94 3.17 8.04 6.97
N PRO A 95 4.51 8.14 6.89
CA PRO A 95 5.27 9.21 7.53
C PRO A 95 4.89 10.63 7.09
N ASP A 96 4.57 10.84 5.81
CA ASP A 96 4.14 12.14 5.29
C ASP A 96 2.62 12.26 5.16
N GLY A 97 1.89 11.14 5.26
CA GLY A 97 0.44 11.07 5.10
C GLY A 97 -0.04 11.37 3.69
N ARG A 98 0.85 11.37 2.69
CA ARG A 98 0.53 11.79 1.31
C ARG A 98 0.29 10.60 0.39
N SER A 99 -0.40 10.88 -0.71
CA SER A 99 -0.61 9.93 -1.80
C SER A 99 0.49 10.08 -2.85
N ASN A 100 1.01 8.96 -3.31
CA ASN A 100 2.09 8.85 -4.27
C ASN A 100 1.66 7.96 -5.43
N MET A 101 2.23 8.15 -6.61
CA MET A 101 2.04 7.26 -7.75
C MET A 101 3.36 6.67 -8.25
N ARG A 102 3.25 5.48 -8.84
CA ARG A 102 4.29 4.86 -9.64
C ARG A 102 3.69 4.44 -10.98
N GLY A 103 4.28 4.88 -12.08
CA GLY A 103 3.81 4.57 -13.43
C GLY A 103 4.09 3.13 -13.85
N ALA A 104 3.26 2.59 -14.76
CA ALA A 104 3.43 1.26 -15.34
C ALA A 104 4.80 1.11 -16.01
N GLY A 105 5.58 0.10 -15.59
CA GLY A 105 6.84 -0.26 -16.23
C GLY A 105 7.99 0.74 -16.09
N LYS A 106 7.85 1.83 -15.32
CA LYS A 106 8.98 2.72 -15.01
C LYS A 106 9.69 2.27 -13.73
N SER A 107 10.96 1.91 -13.85
CA SER A 107 11.86 1.69 -12.71
C SER A 107 12.00 2.94 -11.84
N ASP A 108 11.96 4.14 -12.43
CA ASP A 108 12.56 5.32 -11.79
C ASP A 108 11.66 6.57 -11.69
N GLY A 109 10.33 6.42 -11.84
CA GLY A 109 9.39 7.54 -11.75
C GLY A 109 8.40 7.38 -10.60
N LEU A 110 8.77 7.82 -9.39
CA LEU A 110 7.82 8.10 -8.32
C LEU A 110 7.36 9.55 -8.46
N TYR A 111 6.07 9.76 -8.61
CA TYR A 111 5.51 11.11 -8.62
C TYR A 111 4.71 11.30 -7.33
N GLN A 112 5.10 12.29 -6.53
CA GLN A 112 4.40 12.65 -5.31
C GLN A 112 3.24 13.57 -5.68
N TYR A 113 2.02 13.19 -5.32
CA TYR A 113 0.87 14.08 -5.43
C TYR A 113 0.67 14.78 -4.10
N SER A 114 0.92 16.09 -4.07
CA SER A 114 0.44 16.92 -2.97
C SER A 114 -1.07 17.08 -3.14
N LEU A 115 -1.82 16.26 -2.42
CA LEU A 115 -3.24 16.44 -2.10
C LEU A 115 -4.18 16.59 -3.31
N PHE A 116 -4.97 15.54 -3.54
CA PHE A 116 -6.41 15.77 -3.63
C PHE A 116 -6.83 16.45 -2.32
N ASP A 117 -6.91 17.78 -2.30
CA ASP A 117 -7.54 18.52 -1.21
C ASP A 117 -9.06 18.45 -1.43
N ILE A 118 -9.69 17.35 -1.00
CA ILE A 118 -11.15 17.16 -1.09
C ILE A 118 -11.86 17.82 0.11
N GLY A 119 -11.24 18.83 0.71
CA GLY A 119 -11.76 19.53 1.88
C GLY A 119 -11.41 18.85 3.21
N PRO A 120 -11.70 19.53 4.34
CA PRO A 120 -11.14 19.22 5.66
C PRO A 120 -11.58 17.88 6.29
N TYR A 121 -12.34 17.06 5.57
CA TYR A 121 -12.94 15.83 6.09
C TYR A 121 -12.62 14.56 5.30
N THR A 122 -11.80 14.61 4.23
CA THR A 122 -11.59 13.42 3.38
C THR A 122 -10.12 13.04 3.31
N ARG A 123 -9.59 12.43 4.37
CA ARG A 123 -8.55 11.40 4.21
C ARG A 123 -9.18 10.33 3.31
N LEU A 124 -8.56 9.99 2.17
CA LEU A 124 -9.04 8.98 1.22
C LEU A 124 -9.52 7.72 1.97
N GLN A 125 -10.82 7.64 2.20
CA GLN A 125 -11.51 6.43 2.57
C GLN A 125 -11.85 5.74 1.26
N CYS A 126 -10.95 4.87 0.80
CA CYS A 126 -11.29 3.98 -0.30
C CYS A 126 -12.21 2.90 0.27
N TYR A 127 -13.51 3.17 0.31
CA TYR A 127 -14.53 2.17 0.59
C TYR A 127 -15.04 1.57 -0.72
N SER A 128 -14.91 0.26 -0.85
CA SER A 128 -15.73 -0.63 -1.70
C SER A 128 -15.73 -0.41 -3.22
N LEU A 129 -15.83 -1.52 -3.95
CA LEU A 129 -15.71 -1.70 -5.40
C LEU A 129 -16.57 -0.78 -6.29
N HIS A 130 -17.57 -0.07 -5.75
CA HIS A 130 -18.40 0.89 -6.51
C HIS A 130 -17.88 2.34 -6.47
N TYR A 131 -16.92 2.67 -5.59
CA TYR A 131 -16.38 4.04 -5.47
C TYR A 131 -15.10 4.28 -6.29
N VAL A 132 -14.55 3.19 -6.81
CA VAL A 132 -13.35 3.16 -7.64
C VAL A 132 -13.55 4.00 -8.91
N GLU A 133 -14.75 3.99 -9.51
CA GLU A 133 -15.07 4.84 -10.67
C GLU A 133 -15.05 6.34 -10.35
N PHE A 134 -15.38 6.76 -9.12
CA PHE A 134 -15.43 8.18 -8.77
C PHE A 134 -14.02 8.77 -8.54
N ILE A 135 -13.14 8.00 -7.90
CA ILE A 135 -11.72 8.34 -7.79
C ILE A 135 -11.08 8.36 -9.19
N PHE A 136 -11.38 7.39 -10.06
CA PHE A 136 -10.86 7.36 -11.44
C PHE A 136 -11.39 8.50 -12.30
N SER A 137 -12.67 8.85 -12.20
CA SER A 137 -13.24 9.99 -12.94
C SER A 137 -12.54 11.29 -12.57
N SER A 138 -12.32 11.55 -11.27
CA SER A 138 -11.65 12.77 -10.83
C SER A 138 -10.15 12.79 -11.15
N ILE A 139 -9.44 11.66 -11.02
CA ILE A 139 -8.01 11.57 -11.37
C ILE A 139 -7.78 11.68 -12.88
N ALA A 140 -8.55 10.96 -13.70
CA ALA A 140 -8.41 10.98 -15.16
C ALA A 140 -8.83 12.34 -15.75
N TYR A 141 -9.88 12.97 -15.19
CA TYR A 141 -10.31 14.31 -15.60
C TYR A 141 -9.25 15.37 -15.29
N GLN A 142 -8.65 15.34 -14.09
CA GLN A 142 -7.62 16.30 -13.69
C GLN A 142 -6.26 16.04 -14.38
N TRP A 143 -5.90 14.79 -14.65
CA TRP A 143 -4.74 14.45 -15.49
C TRP A 143 -4.91 14.95 -16.94
N LYS A 144 -6.13 14.92 -17.47
CA LYS A 144 -6.42 15.52 -18.77
C LYS A 144 -6.34 17.04 -18.75
N LEU A 145 -6.75 17.69 -17.64
CA LEU A 145 -6.63 19.13 -17.46
C LEU A 145 -5.17 19.61 -17.30
N SER A 146 -4.31 18.86 -16.61
CA SER A 146 -2.90 19.23 -16.47
C SER A 146 -2.11 19.17 -17.78
N ARG A 147 -2.47 18.27 -18.71
CA ARG A 147 -1.91 18.30 -20.07
C ARG A 147 -2.43 19.47 -20.91
N LEU A 148 -3.65 19.92 -20.67
CA LEU A 148 -4.24 21.02 -21.42
C LEU A 148 -3.61 22.38 -21.04
N SER A 149 -3.20 22.55 -19.78
CA SER A 149 -2.48 23.77 -19.34
C SER A 149 -1.03 23.85 -19.82
N GLU A 150 -0.36 22.71 -20.05
CA GLU A 150 0.98 22.68 -20.67
C GLU A 150 0.96 23.02 -22.17
N SER A 151 -0.17 22.81 -22.85
CA SER A 151 -0.31 23.08 -24.30
C SER A 151 -0.67 24.53 -24.68
N GLN A 152 -0.76 25.47 -23.73
CA GLN A 152 -1.14 26.87 -24.02
C GLN A 152 0.01 27.90 -24.05
N TRP A 153 1.29 27.47 -24.07
CA TRP A 153 2.44 28.40 -24.14
C TRP A 153 3.27 28.32 -25.43
N VAL A 154 2.71 27.83 -26.54
CA VAL A 154 3.36 27.93 -27.86
C VAL A 154 2.39 28.49 -28.89
N LEU A 155 2.10 29.80 -28.80
CA LEU A 155 1.76 30.65 -29.94
C LEU A 155 2.17 32.10 -29.59
N LEU A 156 3.34 32.50 -30.13
CA LEU A 156 3.58 33.87 -30.57
C LEU A 156 2.85 34.08 -31.91
#